data_AF-A0A964GN91-F1
#
_entry.id   AF-A0A964GN91-F1
#
_cell.length_a   1.000
_cell.length_b   1.000
_cell.length_c   1.000
_cell.angle_alpha   90.00
_cell.angle_beta   90.00
_cell.angle_gamma   90.00
#
_symmetry.space_group_name_H-M   'P 1'
#
loop_
_entity.id
_entity.type
_entity.pdbx_description
1 polymer ?
#
loop_
_entity_poly.entity_id
_entity_poly.type
_entity_poly.pdbx_seq_one_letter_code
_entity_poly.pdbx_strand_id
1 'polypeptide(L)' 'MNFTYDKGAATTQSELLVSVADLRDLVQAFTIPDEAQRLHELQVVLASIVRKNNLPTGCLSVE' A
#
# COMPACT_ATOMS: atom_id res chain seq x y z
N MET A 1 -12.46 -2.80 -1.67
CA MET A 1 -11.00 -2.81 -1.93
C MET A 1 -10.72 -2.31 -3.34
N ASN A 2 -10.75 -1.01 -3.51
CA ASN A 2 -10.28 -0.27 -4.67
C ASN A 2 -8.95 0.39 -4.31
N PHE A 3 -7.91 0.15 -5.11
CA PHE A 3 -6.65 0.86 -4.97
C PHE A 3 -6.73 2.20 -5.70
N THR A 4 -6.28 3.28 -5.06
CA THR A 4 -6.19 4.61 -5.68
C THR A 4 -4.79 5.21 -5.51
N TYR A 5 -4.41 6.07 -6.45
CA TYR A 5 -3.14 6.77 -6.41
C TYR A 5 -3.27 8.21 -6.95
N ASP A 6 -2.53 9.14 -6.36
CA ASP A 6 -2.41 10.51 -6.83
C ASP A 6 -1.41 10.60 -7.99
N LYS A 7 -1.93 10.90 -9.19
CA LYS A 7 -1.16 11.05 -10.42
C LYS A 7 -0.15 12.20 -10.38
N GLY A 8 -0.35 13.18 -9.50
CA GLY A 8 0.61 14.26 -9.27
C GLY A 8 1.84 13.83 -8.47
N ALA A 9 1.74 12.73 -7.70
CA ALA A 9 2.80 12.22 -6.84
C ALA A 9 3.43 10.92 -7.37
N ALA A 10 2.64 10.02 -7.95
CA ALA A 10 3.09 8.76 -8.51
C ALA A 10 2.31 8.42 -9.79
N THR A 11 2.98 7.81 -10.76
CA THR A 11 2.36 7.37 -12.02
C THR A 11 2.44 5.86 -12.17
N THR A 12 1.78 5.31 -13.17
CA THR A 12 1.88 3.88 -13.50
C THR A 12 3.28 3.46 -13.97
N GLN A 13 4.18 4.41 -14.24
CA GLN A 13 5.57 4.18 -14.64
C GLN A 13 6.56 4.51 -13.52
N SER A 14 6.09 4.95 -12.35
CA SER A 14 6.97 5.23 -11.21
C SER A 14 7.59 3.95 -10.69
N GLU A 15 8.91 3.94 -10.54
CA GLU A 15 9.62 2.87 -9.84
C GLU A 15 9.56 3.12 -8.34
N LEU A 16 9.06 2.12 -7.59
CA LEU A 16 8.93 2.20 -6.14
C LEU A 16 9.82 1.15 -5.47
N LEU A 17 10.54 1.57 -4.44
CA LEU A 17 11.23 0.68 -3.52
C LEU A 17 10.18 -0.05 -2.68
N VAL A 18 10.11 -1.36 -2.87
CA VAL A 18 9.28 -2.28 -2.08
C VAL A 18 10.21 -3.31 -1.46
N SER A 19 10.20 -3.42 -0.13
CA SER A 19 11.01 -4.43 0.56
C SER A 19 10.31 -5.80 0.54
N VAL A 20 11.09 -6.87 0.72
CA VAL A 20 10.54 -8.23 0.86
C VAL A 20 9.54 -8.33 2.02
N ALA A 21 9.74 -7.55 3.09
CA ALA A 21 8.80 -7.49 4.21
C ALA A 21 7.44 -6.91 3.78
N ASP A 22 7.42 -5.82 3.01
CA ASP A 22 6.16 -5.24 2.52
C ASP A 22 5.42 -6.22 1.61
N LEU A 23 6.14 -6.95 0.75
CA LEU A 23 5.54 -7.98 -0.13
C LEU A 23 4.94 -9.13 0.68
N ARG A 24 5.67 -9.62 1.69
CA ARG A 24 5.17 -10.67 2.59
C ARG A 24 3.90 -10.20 3.30
N ASP A 25 3.93 -9.00 3.87
CA ASP A 25 2.82 -8.46 4.67
C ASP A 25 1.60 -8.20 3.76
N LEU A 26 1.81 -7.74 2.52
CA LEU A 26 0.77 -7.63 1.49
C LEU A 26 0.10 -8.98 1.20
N VAL A 27 0.89 -10.03 0.95
CA VAL A 27 0.37 -11.37 0.67
C VAL A 27 -0.37 -11.94 1.88
N GLN A 28 0.16 -11.73 3.09
CA GLN A 28 -0.44 -12.20 4.33
C GLN A 28 -1.76 -11.50 4.63
N ALA A 29 -1.89 -10.20 4.35
CA ALA A 29 -3.14 -9.46 4.56
C ALA A 29 -4.31 -10.11 3.80
N PHE A 30 -4.10 -10.63 2.59
CA PHE A 30 -5.15 -11.32 1.82
C PHE A 30 -5.58 -12.68 2.39
N THR A 31 -4.84 -13.24 3.35
CA THR A 31 -5.23 -14.46 4.06
C THR A 31 -6.16 -14.20 5.26
N ILE A 32 -6.35 -12.93 5.62
CA ILE A 32 -7.20 -12.51 6.76
C ILE A 32 -8.68 -12.63 6.36
N PRO A 33 -9.50 -13.42 7.10
CA PRO A 33 -10.92 -13.58 6.80
C PRO A 33 -11.75 -12.32 7.09
N ASP A 34 -11.39 -11.59 8.15
CA ASP A 34 -12.07 -10.37 8.55
C ASP A 34 -11.73 -9.23 7.59
N GLU A 35 -12.75 -8.67 6.94
CA GLU A 35 -12.56 -7.66 5.90
C GLU A 35 -12.05 -6.32 6.44
N ALA A 36 -12.48 -5.91 7.63
CA ALA A 36 -12.05 -4.66 8.24
C ALA A 36 -10.59 -4.74 8.69
N GLN A 37 -10.20 -5.86 9.29
CA GLN A 37 -8.82 -6.15 9.66
C GLN A 37 -7.93 -6.23 8.42
N ARG A 38 -8.37 -6.94 7.37
CA ARG A 38 -7.64 -7.01 6.09
C ARG A 38 -7.42 -5.62 5.50
N LEU A 39 -8.46 -4.79 5.45
CA LEU A 39 -8.38 -3.43 4.93
C LEU A 39 -7.35 -2.61 5.73
N HIS A 40 -7.40 -2.70 7.06
CA HIS A 40 -6.46 -2.02 7.93
C HIS A 40 -5.01 -2.44 7.67
N GLU A 41 -4.73 -3.73 7.57
CA GLU A 41 -3.38 -4.24 7.28
C GLU A 41 -2.87 -3.76 5.92
N LEU A 42 -3.72 -3.77 4.88
CA LEU A 42 -3.35 -3.26 3.56
C LEU A 42 -3.01 -1.75 3.61
N GLN A 43 -3.77 -0.96 4.38
CA GLN A 43 -3.48 0.47 4.59
C GLN A 43 -2.13 0.69 5.29
N VAL A 44 -1.80 -0.15 6.28
CA VAL A 44 -0.50 -0.10 6.98
C VAL A 44 0.65 -0.42 6.03
N VAL A 45 0.51 -1.47 5.20
CA VAL A 45 1.53 -1.84 4.21
C VAL A 45 1.73 -0.72 3.19
N LEU A 46 0.66 -0.14 2.66
CA LEU A 46 0.76 1.00 1.73
C LEU A 46 1.42 2.22 2.38
N ALA A 47 1.08 2.54 3.63
CA ALA A 47 1.73 3.63 4.35
C ALA A 47 3.25 3.41 4.53
N SER A 48 3.67 2.15 4.76
CA SER A 48 5.09 1.77 4.79
C SER A 48 5.78 2.05 3.45
N ILE A 49 5.16 1.64 2.33
CA ILE A 49 5.69 1.86 0.97
C ILE A 49 5.76 3.35 0.64
N VAL A 50 4.70 4.12 0.92
CA VAL A 50 4.64 5.58 0.72
C VAL A 50 5.81 6.26 1.44
N ARG A 51 6.01 5.93 2.72
CA ARG A 51 7.10 6.49 3.52
C ARG A 51 8.48 6.13 2.97
N LYS A 52 8.71 4.88 2.57
CA LYS A 52 10.00 4.42 2.02
C LYS A 52 10.38 5.12 0.72
N ASN A 53 9.37 5.55 -0.05
CA ASN A 53 9.56 6.25 -1.33
C ASN A 53 9.51 7.77 -1.20
N ASN A 54 9.49 8.32 0.02
CA ASN A 54 9.35 9.76 0.31
C ASN A 54 8.14 10.40 -0.40
N LEU A 55 7.06 9.64 -0.57
CA LEU A 55 5.85 10.13 -1.20
C LEU A 55 4.93 10.81 -0.18
N PRO A 56 4.06 11.74 -0.61
CA PRO A 56 3.07 12.37 0.26
C PRO A 56 2.14 11.35 0.91
N THR A 57 1.81 11.55 2.20
CA THR A 57 0.85 10.69 2.90
C THR A 57 -0.48 10.66 2.16
N GLY A 58 -1.05 9.46 1.99
CA GLY A 58 -2.31 9.27 1.27
C GLY A 58 -2.20 9.28 -0.25
N CYS A 59 -1.00 9.43 -0.82
CA CYS A 59 -0.83 9.39 -2.28
C CYS A 59 -1.10 8.00 -2.88
N LEU A 60 -1.00 6.93 -2.07
CA LEU A 60 -1.44 5.58 -2.39
C LEU A 60 -2.44 5.17 -1.29
N SER A 61 -3.61 4.66 -1.66
CA SER A 61 -4.63 4.24 -0.70
C SER A 61 -5.43 3.01 -1.18
N VAL A 62 -6.11 2.37 -0.23
CA VAL A 62 -7.08 1.30 -0.48
C VAL A 62 -8.33 1.50 0.38
N GLU A 63 -9.49 1.32 -0.25
CA GLU A 63 -10.83 1.49 0.33
C GLU A 63 -11.76 0.31 -0.02
#